data_AF-R9KGZ4-F1
#
_entry.id   AF-R9KGZ4-F1
#
_cell.length_a   1.000
_cell.length_b   1.000
_cell.length_c   1.000
_cell.angle_alpha   90.00
_cell.angle_beta   90.00
_cell.angle_gamma   90.00
#
_symmetry.space_group_name_H-M   'P 1'
#
loop_
_entity.id
_entity.type
_entity.pdbx_description
1 polymer ?
#
loop_
_entity_poly.entity_id
_entity_poly.type
_entity_poly.pdbx_seq_one_letter_code
_entity_poly.pdbx_strand_id
1 'polypeptide(L)' 'MNIGLWILVFIGGATGALSTLYIVVSLFAMIFYKVYRKIKYHASFYA' A
#
# COMPACT_ATOMS: atom_id res chain seq x y z
N MET A 1 -22.94 0.72 28.93
CA MET A 1 -22.41 0.60 27.54
C MET A 1 -21.08 1.33 27.45
N ASN A 2 -19.97 0.61 27.29
CA ASN A 2 -18.62 1.18 27.33
C ASN A 2 -18.23 1.80 25.98
N ILE A 3 -18.47 3.10 25.86
CA ILE A 3 -18.23 3.88 24.63
C ILE A 3 -16.74 3.94 24.23
N GLY A 4 -15.83 3.86 25.21
CA GLY A 4 -14.38 3.92 24.97
C GLY A 4 -13.84 2.74 24.16
N LEU A 5 -14.45 1.56 24.30
CA LEU A 5 -14.05 0.36 23.56
C LEU A 5 -14.40 0.45 22.08
N TRP A 6 -15.54 1.05 21.75
CA TRP A 6 -16.00 1.24 20.37
C TRP A 6 -15.10 2.21 19.59
N ILE A 7 -14.61 3.27 20.23
CA ILE A 7 -13.69 4.23 19.61
C ILE A 7 -12.35 3.56 19.30
N LEU A 8 -11.85 2.74 20.22
CA LEU A 8 -10.57 2.04 20.07
C LEU A 8 -10.61 1.02 18.92
N VAL A 9 -11.73 0.30 18.77
CA VAL A 9 -11.96 -0.60 17.63
C VAL A 9 -12.02 0.16 16.31
N PHE A 10 -12.66 1.33 16.28
CA PHE A 10 -12.72 2.15 15.07
C PHE A 10 -11.34 2.67 14.65
N ILE A 11 -10.55 3.16 15.59
CA ILE A 11 -9.19 3.65 15.32
C ILE A 11 -8.29 2.48 14.90
N GLY A 12 -8.31 1.37 15.64
CA GLY A 12 -7.52 0.18 15.31
C GLY A 12 -7.88 -0.40 13.93
N GLY A 13 -9.17 -0.48 13.62
CA GLY A 13 -9.68 -0.94 12.33
C GLY A 13 -9.31 0.00 11.18
N ALA A 14 -9.44 1.32 11.38
CA ALA A 14 -9.09 2.32 10.37
C ALA A 14 -7.57 2.33 10.09
N THR A 15 -6.74 2.32 11.14
CA THR A 15 -5.28 2.26 10.98
C THR A 15 -4.85 0.98 10.27
N GLY A 16 -5.42 -0.17 10.65
CA GLY A 16 -5.12 -1.45 9.97
C GLY A 16 -5.48 -1.44 8.48
N ALA A 17 -6.69 -0.96 8.15
CA ALA A 17 -7.15 -0.88 6.77
C ALA A 17 -6.28 0.06 5.93
N LEU A 18 -5.90 1.23 6.48
CA LEU A 18 -5.02 2.18 5.80
C LEU A 18 -3.63 1.60 5.56
N SER A 19 -3.05 0.89 6.53
CA SER A 19 -1.74 0.24 6.37
C SER A 19 -1.76 -0.84 5.30
N THR A 20 -2.79 -1.70 5.26
CA THR A 20 -2.92 -2.72 4.22
C THR A 20 -3.08 -2.08 2.84
N LEU A 21 -3.93 -1.07 2.71
CA LEU A 21 -4.17 -0.39 1.45
C LEU A 21 -2.89 0.31 0.95
N TYR A 22 -2.14 0.95 1.84
CA TYR A 22 -0.85 1.57 1.50
C TYR A 22 0.17 0.56 0.97
N ILE A 23 0.34 -0.59 1.63
CA ILE A 23 1.28 -1.64 1.20
C ILE A 23 0.88 -2.19 -0.17
N VAL A 24 -0.40 -2.49 -0.36
CA VAL A 24 -0.92 -3.01 -1.62
C VAL A 24 -0.68 -2.01 -2.76
N VAL A 25 -1.07 -0.74 -2.57
CA VAL A 25 -0.84 0.31 -3.57
C VAL A 25 0.65 0.50 -3.83
N SER A 26 1.51 0.46 -2.81
CA SER A 26 2.96 0.61 -2.97
C SER A 26 3.59 -0.55 -3.75
N LEU A 27 3.13 -1.78 -3.56
CA LEU A 27 3.56 -2.95 -4.32
C LEU A 27 3.15 -2.83 -5.80
N PHE A 28 1.89 -2.48 -6.06
CA PHE A 28 1.41 -2.26 -7.43
C PHE A 28 2.14 -1.09 -8.09
N ALA A 29 2.35 0.01 -7.39
CA ALA A 29 3.07 1.18 -7.90
C ALA A 29 4.52 0.84 -8.27
N MET A 30 5.23 0.04 -7.47
CA MET A 30 6.58 -0.43 -7.83
C MET A 30 6.57 -1.29 -9.10
N ILE A 31 5.59 -2.18 -9.26
CA ILE A 31 5.47 -3.03 -10.44
C ILE A 31 5.21 -2.16 -11.68
N PHE A 32 4.26 -1.22 -11.61
CA PHE A 32 3.98 -0.29 -12.69
C PHE A 32 5.18 0.59 -13.02
N TYR A 33 5.91 1.08 -12.00
CA TYR A 33 7.12 1.87 -12.22
C TYR A 33 8.21 1.05 -12.92
N LYS A 34 8.40 -0.21 -12.53
CA LYS A 34 9.31 -1.14 -13.21
C LYS A 34 8.88 -1.42 -14.65
N VAL A 35 7.58 -1.63 -14.91
CA VAL A 35 7.04 -1.85 -16.26
C VAL A 35 7.18 -0.59 -17.12
N TYR A 36 6.89 0.59 -16.57
CA TYR A 36 7.05 1.88 -17.27
C TYR A 36 8.50 2.14 -17.64
N ARG A 37 9.43 1.91 -16.70
CA ARG A 37 10.87 2.02 -16.95
C ARG A 37 11.33 1.02 -18.01
N LYS A 38 10.81 -0.22 -18.00
CA LYS A 38 11.10 -1.27 -18.99
C LYS A 38 10.68 -0.86 -20.40
N ILE A 39 9.48 -0.30 -20.57
CA ILE A 39 8.94 0.13 -21.87
C ILE A 39 9.69 1.35 -22.40
N LYS A 40 9.97 2.34 -21.53
CA LYS A 40 10.55 3.61 -21.96
C LYS A 40 12.06 3.57 -22.21
N TYR A 41 12.80 2.76 -21.46
CA TYR A 41 14.26 2.75 -21.52
C TYR A 41 14.85 1.51 -22.20
N HIS A 42 14.06 0.48 -22.51
CA HIS A 42 14.56 -0.80 -23.08
C HIS A 42 15.81 -1.36 -22.36
N ALA A 43 16.03 -0.97 -21.11
CA ALA A 43 17.23 -1.31 -20.36
C ALA A 43 16.92 -2.52 -19.46
N SER A 44 17.81 -3.51 -19.57
CA SER A 44 17.78 -4.81 -18.91
C SER A 44 17.53 -4.72 -17.39
N PHE A 45 16.95 -5.79 -16.85
CA PHE A 45 16.41 -5.96 -15.50
C PHE A 45 17.43 -5.86 -14.34
N TYR A 46 18.68 -5.44 -14.59
CA TYR A 46 19.79 -5.60 -13.66
C TYR A 46 20.69 -4.37 -13.63
N ALA A 47 20.63 -3.64 -12.52
CA ALA A 47 21.79 -3.05 -11.87
C ALA A 47 21.68 -3.39 -10.38
#